data_AF-A0A233SHF0-F1
#
_entry.id   AF-A0A233SHF0-F1
#
_cell.length_a   1.000
_cell.length_b   1.000
_cell.length_c   1.000
_cell.angle_alpha   90.00
_cell.angle_beta   90.00
_cell.angle_gamma   90.00
#
_symmetry.space_group_name_H-M   'P 1'
#
loop_
_entity.id
_entity.type
_entity.pdbx_description
1 polymer ?
#
loop_
_entity_poly.entity_id
_entity_poly.type
_entity_poly.pdbx_seq_one_letter_code
_entity_poly.pdbx_strand_id
1 'polypeptide(L)'
;MLSGLTQIALGAATGFPYALAVTDADRLRRAGIKAPQRIRQFHLDLIIMGSLVAMAGTAVPDMPRWVAAPLVVGGWTNALSFVPPALAPEAEQHPVYRSAVAASFATTAFAWVALAAVTRRRLRAASRRTA
;
A
#
# COMPACT_ATOMS: atom_id res chain seq x y z
N MET A 1 -11.25 4.61 6.08
CA MET A 1 -10.62 4.59 7.42
C MET A 1 -10.28 3.17 7.88
N LEU A 2 -11.25 2.28 8.12
CA LEU A 2 -11.00 0.92 8.65
C LEU A 2 -9.90 0.15 7.90
N SER A 3 -9.98 0.07 6.56
CA SER A 3 -8.95 -0.64 5.78
C SER A 3 -7.54 -0.08 5.99
N GLY A 4 -7.39 1.24 6.12
CA GLY A 4 -6.08 1.85 6.39
C GLY A 4 -5.56 1.47 7.77
N LEU A 5 -6.44 1.51 8.78
CA LEU A 5 -6.12 1.05 10.14
C LEU A 5 -5.75 -0.44 10.17
N THR A 6 -6.41 -1.28 9.38
CA THR A 6 -6.07 -2.70 9.25
C THR A 6 -4.67 -2.89 8.66
N GLN A 7 -4.33 -2.15 7.59
CA GLN A 7 -2.98 -2.17 7.02
C GLN A 7 -1.93 -1.72 8.03
N ILE A 8 -2.21 -0.66 8.80
CA ILE A 8 -1.31 -0.19 9.88
C ILE A 8 -1.15 -1.26 10.95
N ALA A 9 -2.24 -1.91 11.39
CA ALA A 9 -2.19 -2.96 12.40
C ALA A 9 -1.33 -4.15 11.93
N LEU A 10 -1.47 -4.57 10.68
CA LEU A 10 -0.61 -5.60 10.10
C LEU A 10 0.83 -5.09 9.90
N GLY A 11 1.02 -3.83 9.53
CA GLY A 11 2.33 -3.18 9.49
C GLY A 11 3.02 -3.27 10.85
N ALA A 12 2.32 -2.92 11.93
CA ALA A 12 2.86 -3.03 13.28
C ALA A 12 3.20 -4.49 13.64
N ALA A 13 2.32 -5.44 13.33
CA ALA A 13 2.57 -6.86 13.55
C ALA A 13 3.76 -7.40 12.74
N THR A 14 3.96 -6.92 11.51
CA THR A 14 5.11 -7.29 10.67
C THR A 14 6.42 -6.65 11.12
N GLY A 15 6.39 -5.80 12.16
CA GLY A 15 7.60 -5.28 12.81
C GLY A 15 8.49 -6.38 13.41
N PHE A 16 7.90 -7.48 13.91
CA PHE A 16 8.67 -8.62 14.43
C PHE A 16 9.48 -9.33 13.34
N PRO A 17 8.89 -9.80 12.22
CA PRO A 17 9.67 -10.40 11.15
C PRO A 17 10.60 -9.38 10.47
N TYR A 18 10.25 -8.08 10.42
CA TYR A 18 11.18 -7.05 9.97
C TYR A 18 12.42 -6.95 10.87
N ALA A 19 12.24 -6.91 12.18
CA ALA A 19 13.36 -6.88 13.14
C ALA A 19 14.28 -8.10 12.94
N LEU A 20 13.70 -9.30 12.80
CA LEU A 20 14.47 -10.51 12.47
C LEU A 20 15.20 -10.40 11.13
N ALA A 21 14.60 -9.78 10.11
CA ALA A 21 15.26 -9.60 8.82
C ALA A 21 16.52 -8.74 8.91
N VAL A 22 16.59 -7.86 9.91
CA VAL A 22 17.75 -6.99 10.18
C VAL A 22 18.75 -7.65 11.12
N THR A 23 18.28 -8.33 12.18
CA THR A 23 19.16 -8.84 13.25
C THR A 23 19.63 -10.27 13.04
N ASP A 24 18.82 -11.14 12.42
CA ASP A 24 19.12 -12.55 12.17
C ASP A 24 18.34 -13.06 10.95
N ALA A 25 18.81 -12.66 9.77
CA ALA A 25 18.18 -13.02 8.50
C ALA A 25 18.19 -14.54 8.25
N ASP A 26 19.09 -15.30 8.88
CA ASP A 26 19.20 -16.75 8.71
C ASP A 26 18.06 -17.50 9.40
N ARG A 27 17.50 -16.97 10.50
CA ARG A 27 16.24 -17.49 11.06
C ARG A 27 15.09 -17.38 10.06
N LEU A 28 14.98 -16.26 9.33
CA LEU A 28 13.94 -16.09 8.32
C LEU A 28 14.14 -17.02 7.12
N ARG A 29 15.40 -17.20 6.67
CA ARG A 29 15.72 -18.15 5.60
C ARG A 29 15.35 -19.58 5.98
N ARG A 30 15.65 -20.00 7.22
CA ARG A 30 15.24 -21.31 7.74
C ARG A 30 13.72 -21.47 7.83
N ALA A 31 12.99 -20.37 8.00
CA ALA A 31 11.53 -20.35 7.97
C ALA A 31 10.93 -20.27 6.54
N GLY A 32 11.75 -20.35 5.49
CA GLY A 32 11.31 -20.34 4.09
C GLY A 32 11.29 -18.98 3.40
N ILE A 33 11.69 -17.91 4.08
CA ILE A 33 11.82 -16.57 3.47
C ILE A 33 13.18 -16.48 2.78
N LYS A 34 13.19 -16.71 1.47
CA LYS A 34 14.40 -16.71 0.64
C LYS A 34 15.00 -15.32 0.45
N ALA A 35 14.18 -14.26 0.49
CA ALA A 35 14.62 -12.87 0.35
C ALA A 35 14.17 -11.99 1.54
N PRO A 36 14.87 -12.05 2.70
CA PRO A 36 14.55 -11.28 3.90
C PRO A 36 14.40 -9.77 3.66
N GLN A 37 15.13 -9.20 2.72
CA GLN A 37 15.03 -7.78 2.34
C GLN A 37 13.62 -7.38 1.86
N ARG A 38 12.84 -8.32 1.29
CA ARG A 38 11.47 -8.07 0.84
C ARG A 38 10.50 -7.92 2.02
N ILE A 39 10.83 -8.49 3.19
CA ILE A 39 10.05 -8.29 4.42
C ILE A 39 10.10 -6.84 4.88
N ARG A 40 11.26 -6.17 4.75
CA ARG A 40 11.36 -4.74 5.04
C ARG A 40 10.45 -3.93 4.13
N GLN A 41 10.42 -4.24 2.84
CA GLN A 41 9.57 -3.53 1.88
C GLN A 41 8.10 -3.76 2.19
N PHE A 42 7.69 -5.01 2.40
CA PHE A 42 6.33 -5.38 2.82
C PHE A 42 5.87 -4.63 4.08
N HIS A 43 6.69 -4.65 5.13
CA HIS A 43 6.41 -3.98 6.40
C HIS A 43 6.24 -2.46 6.24
N LEU A 44 7.20 -1.82 5.56
CA LEU A 44 7.17 -0.37 5.37
C LEU A 44 5.97 0.05 4.51
N ASP A 45 5.67 -0.72 3.47
CA ASP A 45 4.58 -0.37 2.56
C ASP A 45 3.21 -0.54 3.23
N LEU A 46 3.01 -1.55 4.10
CA LEU A 46 1.81 -1.66 4.94
C LEU A 46 1.61 -0.44 5.85
N ILE A 47 2.67 0.03 6.52
CA ILE A 47 2.59 1.19 7.40
C ILE A 47 2.31 2.46 6.60
N ILE A 48 3.06 2.70 5.52
CA ILE A 48 2.96 3.92 4.71
C ILE A 48 1.60 3.96 4.00
N MET A 49 1.26 2.93 3.23
CA MET A 49 0.00 2.89 2.50
C MET A 49 -1.19 2.86 3.45
N GLY A 50 -1.11 2.11 4.54
CA GLY A 50 -2.15 2.08 5.57
C GLY A 50 -2.40 3.46 6.18
N SER A 51 -1.33 4.17 6.53
CA SER A 51 -1.39 5.54 7.07
C SER A 51 -1.98 6.51 6.05
N LEU A 52 -1.53 6.46 4.81
CA LEU A 52 -2.05 7.30 3.74
C LEU A 52 -3.54 7.04 3.48
N VAL A 53 -3.97 5.77 3.38
CA VAL A 53 -5.37 5.39 3.17
C VAL A 53 -6.25 5.80 4.36
N ALA A 54 -5.75 5.64 5.59
CA ALA A 54 -6.44 6.10 6.79
C ALA A 54 -6.63 7.62 6.77
N MET A 55 -5.55 8.38 6.53
CA MET A 55 -5.57 9.84 6.43
C MET A 55 -6.47 10.34 5.29
N ALA A 56 -6.43 9.72 4.12
CA ALA A 56 -7.30 10.10 3.01
C ALA A 56 -8.78 9.91 3.36
N GLY A 57 -9.09 8.81 4.05
CA GLY A 57 -10.44 8.52 4.52
C GLY A 57 -10.94 9.44 5.63
N THR A 58 -10.05 10.09 6.39
CA THR A 58 -10.42 11.10 7.40
C THR A 58 -10.44 12.52 6.84
N ALA A 59 -9.49 12.86 5.98
CA ALA A 59 -9.32 14.20 5.43
C ALA A 59 -10.30 14.54 4.31
N VAL A 60 -10.83 13.53 3.60
CA VAL A 60 -11.77 13.73 2.49
C VAL A 60 -13.08 13.00 2.81
N PRO A 61 -13.99 13.63 3.59
CA PRO A 61 -15.31 13.08 3.85
C PRO A 61 -16.08 12.88 2.54
N ASP A 62 -16.91 11.84 2.51
CA ASP A 62 -17.71 11.44 1.34
C ASP A 62 -16.88 11.30 0.06
N MET A 63 -15.71 10.65 0.18
CA MET A 63 -14.87 10.32 -0.96
C MET A 63 -15.65 9.46 -1.97
N PRO A 64 -15.68 9.82 -3.27
CA PRO A 64 -16.40 9.04 -4.27
C PRO A 64 -15.88 7.60 -4.33
N ARG A 65 -16.78 6.61 -4.45
CA ARG A 65 -16.42 5.18 -4.44
C ARG A 65 -15.42 4.80 -5.54
N TRP A 66 -15.49 5.45 -6.70
CA TRP A 66 -14.56 5.24 -7.81
C TRP A 66 -13.13 5.73 -7.52
N VAL A 67 -12.93 6.55 -6.49
CA VAL A 67 -11.61 6.92 -5.95
C VAL A 67 -11.25 6.01 -4.79
N ALA A 68 -12.17 5.83 -3.85
CA ALA A 68 -11.92 5.10 -2.61
C ALA A 68 -11.59 3.62 -2.85
N ALA A 69 -12.30 2.94 -3.76
CA ALA A 69 -12.06 1.53 -4.03
C ALA A 69 -10.68 1.26 -4.64
N PRO A 70 -10.26 1.94 -5.73
CA PRO A 70 -8.88 1.84 -6.23
C PRO A 70 -7.82 2.19 -5.19
N LEU A 71 -8.07 3.18 -4.33
CA LEU A 71 -7.15 3.58 -3.27
C LEU A 71 -6.89 2.44 -2.27
N VAL A 72 -7.97 1.79 -1.82
CA VAL A 72 -7.90 0.66 -0.89
C VAL A 72 -7.25 -0.55 -1.55
N VAL A 73 -7.69 -0.91 -2.76
CA VAL A 73 -7.15 -2.05 -3.51
C VAL A 73 -5.66 -1.84 -3.76
N GLY A 74 -5.28 -0.70 -4.33
CA GLY A 74 -3.89 -0.35 -4.62
C GLY A 74 -2.99 -0.33 -3.39
N GLY A 75 -3.50 0.17 -2.25
CA GLY A 75 -2.78 0.14 -0.98
C GLY A 75 -2.45 -1.27 -0.50
N TRP A 76 -3.40 -2.20 -0.62
CA TRP A 76 -3.15 -3.60 -0.29
C TRP A 76 -2.24 -4.30 -1.31
N THR A 77 -2.52 -4.15 -2.60
CA THR A 77 -1.79 -4.89 -3.64
C THR A 77 -0.35 -4.41 -3.80
N ASN A 78 -0.05 -3.14 -3.51
CA ASN A 78 1.32 -2.66 -3.47
C ASN A 78 2.09 -3.32 -2.33
N ALA A 79 1.56 -3.32 -1.11
CA ALA A 79 2.24 -3.95 0.01
C ALA A 79 2.42 -5.45 -0.21
N LEU A 80 1.35 -6.14 -0.64
CA LEU A 80 1.37 -7.59 -0.88
C LEU A 80 2.28 -7.99 -2.06
N SER A 81 2.62 -7.07 -2.96
CA SER A 81 3.53 -7.37 -4.08
C SER A 81 4.90 -7.86 -3.61
N PHE A 82 5.33 -7.49 -2.42
CA PHE A 82 6.62 -7.91 -1.88
C PHE A 82 6.60 -9.31 -1.26
N VAL A 83 5.43 -9.92 -1.06
CA VAL A 83 5.31 -11.25 -0.44
C VAL A 83 5.75 -12.37 -1.39
N PRO A 84 5.26 -12.49 -2.64
CA PRO A 84 5.75 -13.50 -3.57
C PRO A 84 7.29 -13.53 -3.73
N PRO A 85 7.98 -12.41 -3.99
CA PRO A 85 9.44 -12.43 -4.12
C PRO A 85 10.17 -12.69 -2.81
N ALA A 86 9.54 -12.47 -1.65
CA ALA A 86 10.10 -12.85 -0.35
C ALA A 86 10.24 -14.38 -0.22
N LEU A 87 9.28 -15.12 -0.75
CA LEU A 87 9.20 -16.59 -0.69
C LEU A 87 9.85 -17.27 -1.91
N ALA A 88 9.73 -16.66 -3.08
CA ALA A 88 10.22 -17.14 -4.37
C ALA A 88 10.78 -15.96 -5.18
N PRO A 89 12.06 -15.60 -5.02
CA PRO A 89 12.68 -14.45 -5.71
C PRO A 89 12.52 -14.47 -7.23
N GLU A 90 12.46 -15.65 -7.82
CA GLU A 90 12.17 -15.91 -9.23
C GLU A 90 10.81 -15.38 -9.70
N ALA A 91 9.85 -15.16 -8.78
CA ALA A 91 8.54 -14.60 -9.09
C ALA A 91 8.64 -13.24 -9.80
N GLU A 92 9.68 -12.45 -9.54
CA GLU A 92 9.88 -11.13 -10.16
C GLU A 92 10.09 -11.20 -11.67
N GLN A 93 10.55 -12.35 -12.17
CA GLN A 93 10.79 -12.57 -13.59
C GLN A 93 9.52 -13.06 -14.29
N HIS A 94 8.51 -13.53 -13.55
CA HIS A 94 7.30 -14.08 -14.11
C HIS A 94 6.41 -12.97 -14.71
N PRO A 95 5.98 -13.08 -15.98
CA PRO A 95 5.24 -12.01 -16.66
C PRO A 95 3.94 -11.66 -15.94
N VAL A 96 3.21 -12.66 -15.43
CA VAL A 96 1.95 -12.42 -14.67
C VAL A 96 2.21 -11.61 -13.41
N TYR A 97 3.29 -11.87 -12.69
CA TYR A 97 3.65 -11.11 -11.50
C TYR A 97 3.97 -9.66 -11.89
N ARG A 98 4.81 -9.45 -12.91
CA ARG A 98 5.17 -8.11 -13.39
C ARG A 98 3.94 -7.30 -13.84
N SER A 99 3.01 -7.94 -14.56
CA SER A 99 1.76 -7.31 -14.98
C SER A 99 0.86 -6.97 -13.78
N ALA A 100 0.75 -7.86 -12.79
CA ALA A 100 -0.02 -7.60 -11.58
C ALA A 100 0.56 -6.43 -10.76
N VAL A 101 1.89 -6.38 -10.61
CA VAL A 101 2.58 -5.26 -9.95
C VAL A 101 2.36 -3.96 -10.71
N ALA A 102 2.52 -3.96 -12.04
CA ALA A 102 2.27 -2.78 -12.87
C ALA A 102 0.82 -2.28 -12.74
N ALA A 103 -0.15 -3.19 -12.76
CA ALA A 103 -1.56 -2.87 -12.55
C ALA A 103 -1.82 -2.30 -11.15
N SER A 104 -1.18 -2.84 -10.12
CA SER A 104 -1.24 -2.31 -8.74
C SER A 104 -0.73 -0.87 -8.68
N PHE A 105 0.45 -0.60 -9.23
CA PHE A 105 1.02 0.76 -9.27
C PHE A 105 0.14 1.72 -10.06
N ALA A 106 -0.37 1.32 -11.22
CA ALA A 106 -1.27 2.14 -12.03
C ALA A 106 -2.57 2.47 -11.27
N THR A 107 -3.13 1.48 -10.57
CA THR A 107 -4.35 1.63 -9.76
C THR A 107 -4.11 2.61 -8.61
N THR A 108 -3.03 2.45 -7.87
CA THR A 108 -2.64 3.34 -6.77
C THR A 108 -2.41 4.76 -7.26
N ALA A 109 -1.63 4.93 -8.35
CA ALA A 109 -1.33 6.24 -8.92
C ALA A 109 -2.61 6.95 -9.39
N PHE A 110 -3.48 6.22 -10.12
CA PHE A 110 -4.77 6.74 -10.54
C PHE A 110 -5.61 7.21 -9.34
N ALA A 111 -5.71 6.41 -8.29
CA ALA A 111 -6.50 6.74 -7.11
C ALA A 111 -6.03 8.04 -6.42
N TRP A 112 -4.72 8.19 -6.22
CA TRP A 112 -4.15 9.39 -5.59
C TRP A 112 -4.31 10.64 -6.45
N VAL A 113 -4.07 10.53 -7.76
CA VAL A 113 -4.28 11.65 -8.70
C VAL A 113 -5.75 12.05 -8.76
N ALA A 114 -6.65 11.07 -8.81
CA ALA A 114 -8.09 11.28 -8.80
C ALA A 114 -8.56 11.97 -7.50
N LEU A 115 -8.04 11.53 -6.35
CA LEU A 115 -8.33 12.14 -5.06
C LEU A 115 -7.93 13.62 -5.05
N ALA A 116 -6.69 13.92 -5.48
CA ALA A 116 -6.21 15.29 -5.58
C ALA A 116 -7.10 16.15 -6.51
N ALA A 117 -7.51 15.61 -7.65
CA ALA A 117 -8.38 16.29 -8.59
C ALA A 117 -9.77 16.59 -8.00
N VAL A 118 -10.38 15.62 -7.30
CA VAL A 118 -11.67 15.78 -6.62
C VAL A 118 -11.57 16.85 -5.53
N THR A 119 -10.55 16.78 -4.67
CA THR A 119 -10.34 17.77 -3.60
C THR A 119 -10.12 19.17 -4.17
N ARG A 120 -9.31 19.32 -5.22
CA ARG A 120 -9.10 20.62 -5.90
C ARG A 120 -10.40 21.19 -6.46
N ARG A 121 -11.25 20.36 -7.08
CA ARG A 121 -12.55 20.79 -7.60
C ARG A 121 -13.47 21.27 -6.48
N ARG A 122 -13.52 20.56 -5.35
CA ARG A 122 -14.31 20.95 -4.17
C ARG A 122 -13.86 22.30 -3.60
N LEU A 123 -12.55 22.51 -3.45
CA LEU A 123 -11.99 23.77 -2.96
C LEU A 123 -12.34 24.95 -3.89
N ARG A 124 -12.18 24.78 -5.20
CA ARG A 124 -12.55 25.81 -6.18
C ARG A 124 -14.05 26.15 -6.14
N ALA A 125 -14.90 25.15 -5.96
CA ALA A 125 -16.34 25.36 -5.85
C ALA A 125 -16.72 26.11 -4.57
N ALA A 126 -16.01 25.86 -3.45
CA ALA A 126 -16.22 26.59 -2.21
C ALA A 126 -15.81 28.07 -2.35
N SER A 127 -14.64 28.35 -2.93
CA SER A 127 -14.16 29.74 -3.12
C SER A 127 -15.07 30.58 -4.02
N ARG A 128 -15.76 29.96 -4.99
CA ARG A 128 -16.72 30.64 -5.86
C ARG A 128 -18.07 30.95 -5.20
N ARG A 129 -18.40 30.32 -4.07
CA ARG A 129 -19.64 30.60 -3.32
C ARG A 129 -19.47 31.71 -2.29
N THR A 130 -18.22 32.01 -1.93
CA THR A 130 -17.85 33.01 -0.92
C THR A 130 -17.40 34.34 -1.54
N ALA A 131 -17.34 34.44 -2.87
CA ALA A 131 -17.03 35.64 -3.64
C ALA A 131 -18.31 36.13 -4.32
#